data_AF-A0A8T6S5T7-F1
#
_entry.id   AF-A0A8T6S5T7-F1
#
_cell.length_a   1.000
_cell.length_b   1.000
_cell.length_c   1.000
_cell.angle_alpha   90.00
_cell.angle_beta   90.00
_cell.angle_gamma   90.00
#
_symmetry.space_group_name_H-M   'P 1'
#
loop_
_entity.id
_entity.type
_entity.pdbx_description
1 polymer ?
#
loop_
_entity_poly.entity_id
_entity_poly.type
_entity_poly.pdbx_seq_one_letter_code
_entity_poly.pdbx_strand_id
1 'polypeptide(L)' 'MAKAKATVHGAVSIVNAIANKKGATVGIDLKVEAIVETTPGKGIVIQSQNKTLSSR' A
#
# COMPACT_ATOMS: atom_id res chain seq x y z
N MET A 1 -7.52 -8.93 -19.01
CA MET A 1 -6.84 -8.98 -17.70
C MET A 1 -6.66 -7.54 -17.25
N ALA A 2 -7.29 -7.13 -16.16
CA ALA A 2 -7.11 -5.80 -15.61
C ALA A 2 -5.81 -5.77 -14.80
N LYS A 3 -5.06 -4.67 -14.93
CA LYS A 3 -3.84 -4.41 -14.18
C LYS A 3 -3.90 -3.00 -13.62
N ALA A 4 -3.57 -2.85 -12.34
CA ALA A 4 -3.52 -1.56 -11.66
C ALA A 4 -2.20 -1.44 -10.88
N LYS A 5 -1.65 -0.22 -10.85
CA LYS A 5 -0.51 0.13 -10.00
C LYS A 5 -0.95 1.24 -9.04
N ALA A 6 -0.79 1.00 -7.75
CA ALA A 6 -0.96 2.00 -6.71
C ALA A 6 0.41 2.31 -6.09
N THR A 7 0.66 3.59 -5.83
CA THR A 7 1.87 4.05 -5.14
C THR A 7 1.44 4.82 -3.90
N VAL A 8 1.97 4.46 -2.74
CA VAL A 8 1.72 5.13 -1.46
C VAL A 8 3.05 5.62 -0.92
N HIS A 9 3.10 6.90 -0.56
CA HIS A 9 4.25 7.49 0.11
C HIS A 9 4.02 7.46 1.63
N GLY A 10 5.08 7.15 2.38
CA GLY A 10 5.13 7.33 3.81
C GLY A 10 5.03 8.81 4.15
N ALA A 11 4.51 9.11 5.33
CA ALA A 11 4.39 10.47 5.81
C ALA A 11 4.62 10.53 7.32
N VAL A 12 5.18 11.65 7.80
CA VAL A 12 5.37 11.91 9.22
C VAL A 12 4.41 13.03 9.63
N SER A 13 3.75 12.86 10.79
CA SER A 13 2.91 13.92 11.37
C SER A 13 3.79 15.03 11.93
N ILE A 14 3.59 16.28 11.48
CA ILE A 14 4.22 17.45 12.10
C ILE A 14 3.37 17.93 13.26
N VAL A 15 2.05 18.01 13.06
CA VAL A 15 1.10 18.40 14.10
C VAL A 15 -0.11 17.51 13.98
N ASN A 16 -0.36 16.67 14.99
CA ASN A 16 -1.61 15.93 15.26
C ASN A 16 -2.48 15.48 14.06
N ALA A 17 -1.83 15.07 12.97
CA ALA A 17 -2.51 14.84 11.70
C ALA A 17 -3.05 13.42 11.60
N ILE A 18 -2.25 12.42 11.97
CA ILE A 18 -2.68 11.02 11.89
C ILE A 18 -3.61 10.65 13.05
N ALA A 19 -3.28 11.09 14.28
CA ALA A 19 -4.07 10.74 15.46
C ALA A 19 -5.46 11.40 15.47
N ASN A 20 -5.53 12.73 15.27
CA ASN A 20 -6.79 13.48 15.37
C ASN A 20 -7.37 13.94 14.03
N LYS A 21 -6.74 13.63 12.89
CA LYS A 21 -7.20 14.01 11.54
C LYS A 21 -7.37 15.52 11.31
N LYS A 22 -6.71 16.36 12.11
CA LYS A 22 -6.88 17.84 12.11
C LYS A 22 -5.55 18.59 12.04
N GLY A 23 -4.54 18.06 11.37
CA GLY A 23 -3.24 18.71 11.30
C GLY A 23 -2.48 18.42 10.01
N ALA A 24 -1.17 18.59 10.04
CA ALA A 24 -0.31 18.51 8.85
C ALA A 24 0.64 17.30 8.89
N THR A 25 0.80 16.65 7.74
CA THR A 25 1.84 15.65 7.49
C THR A 25 2.82 16.16 6.44
N VAL A 26 4.05 15.67 6.48
CA VAL A 26 5.02 15.80 5.38
C VAL A 26 5.28 14.42 4.80
N GLY A 27 5.13 14.31 3.48
CA GLY A 27 5.51 13.13 2.73
C GLY A 27 7.03 12.93 2.80
N ILE A 28 7.44 11.68 3.02
CA ILE A 28 8.84 11.26 3.02
C ILE A 28 9.08 10.30 1.86
N ASP A 29 10.35 10.05 1.54
CA ASP A 29 10.74 9.21 0.39
C ASP A 29 10.39 7.72 0.55
N LEU A 30 10.04 7.29 1.77
CA LEU A 30 9.55 5.93 2.01
C LEU A 30 8.34 5.67 1.09
N LYS A 31 8.40 4.60 0.30
CA LYS A 31 7.41 4.32 -0.74
C LYS A 31 7.00 2.85 -0.73
N VAL A 32 5.71 2.61 -0.94
CA VAL A 32 5.14 1.29 -1.21
C VAL A 32 4.49 1.32 -2.58
N GLU A 33 4.87 0.38 -3.44
CA GLU A 33 4.21 0.16 -4.73
C GLU A 33 3.44 -1.17 -4.68
N ALA A 34 2.16 -1.12 -4.99
CA ALA A 34 1.30 -2.29 -5.10
C ALA A 34 0.88 -2.46 -6.57
N ILE A 35 1.16 -3.63 -7.14
CA ILE A 35 0.72 -4.00 -8.47
C ILE A 35 -0.32 -5.10 -8.31
N VAL A 36 -1.50 -4.88 -8.86
CA VAL A 36 -2.61 -5.83 -8.82
C VAL A 36 -2.94 -6.27 -10.24
N GLU A 37 -3.00 -7.57 -10.46
CA GLU A 37 -3.33 -8.19 -11.72
C GLU A 37 -4.45 -9.20 -11.52
N THR A 38 -5.44 -9.19 -12.42
CA THR A 38 -6.52 -10.17 -12.39
C THR A 38 -6.13 -11.40 -13.21
N THR A 39 -6.16 -12.57 -12.60
CA THR A 39 -6.03 -13.87 -13.27
C THR A 39 -7.36 -14.64 -13.19
N PRO A 40 -7.70 -15.49 -14.17
CA PRO A 40 -8.84 -16.40 -14.06
C PRO A 40 -8.67 -17.34 -12.86
N GLY A 41 -9.73 -17.53 -12.08
CA GLY A 41 -9.72 -18.40 -10.90
C GLY A 41 -10.54 -17.82 -9.74
N LYS A 42 -10.51 -18.50 -8.59
CA LYS A 42 -11.10 -18.04 -7.33
C LYS A 42 -9.99 -17.90 -6.30
N GLY A 43 -9.78 -16.70 -5.77
CA GLY A 43 -8.80 -16.44 -4.72
C GLY A 43 -7.97 -15.20 -4.97
N ILE A 44 -7.06 -14.92 -4.03
CA ILE A 44 -6.14 -13.79 -4.04
C ILE A 44 -4.74 -14.34 -3.76
N VAL A 45 -3.76 -13.99 -4.59
CA VAL A 45 -2.35 -14.31 -4.37
C VAL A 45 -1.65 -13.03 -3.95
N ILE A 46 -1.06 -13.02 -2.76
CA ILE A 46 -0.32 -11.87 -2.22
C ILE A 46 1.17 -12.21 -2.29
N GLN A 47 1.95 -11.34 -2.93
CA GLN A 47 3.40 -11.45 -2.99
C GLN A 47 4.03 -10.19 -2.40
N SER A 48 5.03 -10.38 -1.53
CA SER A 48 5.85 -9.29 -1.00
C SER A 48 7.31 -9.72 -1.06
N GLN A 49 8.16 -8.92 -1.71
CA GLN A 49 9.60 -9.24 -1.88
C GLN A 49 9.84 -10.67 -2.39
N ASN A 50 9.08 -11.11 -3.40
CA ASN A 50 9.10 -12.47 -3.96
C ASN A 50 8.76 -13.60 -2.97
N LYS A 51 8.19 -13.29 -1.81
CA LYS A 51 7.63 -14.26 -0.87
C LYS A 51 6.12 -14.28 -1.01
N THR A 52 5.55 -15.47 -1.18
CA THR A 52 4.10 -15.67 -1.12
C THR A 52 3.65 -15.48 0.32
N LEU A 53 2.77 -14.50 0.54
CA LEU A 53 2.10 -14.28 1.81
C LEU A 53 0.76 -15.01 1.76
N SER A 54 0.51 -15.85 2.76
CA SER A 54 -0.79 -16.47 2.97
C SER A 54 -1.38 -15.86 4.24
N SER A 55 -2.55 -15.22 4.12
CA SER A 55 -3.39 -14.95 5.27
C SER A 55 -4.18 -16.23 5.56
N ARG A 56 -4.03 -16.77 6.77
CA ARG A 56 -5.01 -17.73 7.31
C ARG A 56 -6.27 -17.00 7.72
#